data_AF-A0A1U8NGX9-F1
#
_entry.id   AF-A0A1U8NGX9-F1
#
_cell.length_a   1.000
_cell.length_b   1.000
_cell.length_c   1.000
_cell.angle_alpha   90.00
_cell.angle_beta   90.00
_cell.angle_gamma   90.00
#
_symmetry.space_group_name_H-M   'P 1'
#
loop_
_entity.id
_entity.type
_entity.pdbx_description
1 polymer ?
#
loop_
_entity_poly.entity_id
_entity_poly.type
_entity_poly.pdbx_seq_one_letter_code
_entity_poly.pdbx_strand_id
1 'polypeptide(L)'
;MEVLVSVGSARIRDLFKRAKVNKPSVIFTDEIDALATRRQGIFKEITDHLYNAATQERETTLNQLRIELDGFDTGKGVIFLAATNCRDLSDPTLLRPGRFDHKIRIHPPNAKGRLQIWKIHASKVKMSESVDLSSYANNLPGVKLPITILGVELDHLASPTVLK
;
A
#
# COMPACT_ATOMS: atom_id res chain seq x y z
N MET A 1 -17.94 6.52 -29.49
CA MET A 1 -17.44 6.50 -28.09
C MET A 1 -16.86 5.12 -27.85
N GLU A 2 -15.55 4.97 -27.94
CA GLU A 2 -14.91 3.74 -27.47
C GLU A 2 -14.97 3.76 -25.95
N VAL A 3 -15.70 2.81 -25.37
CA VAL A 3 -15.59 2.51 -23.95
C VAL A 3 -14.19 1.91 -23.78
N LEU A 4 -13.27 2.66 -23.18
CA LEU A 4 -11.93 2.17 -22.84
C LEU A 4 -12.03 1.19 -21.67
N VAL A 5 -12.60 0.02 -21.92
CA VAL A 5 -12.63 -1.09 -20.97
C VAL A 5 -11.20 -1.65 -20.90
N SER A 6 -10.62 -1.72 -19.70
CA SER A 6 -9.34 -2.41 -19.35
C SER A 6 -8.05 -1.57 -19.29
N VAL A 7 -8.12 -0.24 -19.17
CA VAL A 7 -6.90 0.59 -18.99
C VAL A 7 -6.11 0.19 -17.74
N GLY A 8 -6.79 -0.04 -16.62
CA GLY A 8 -6.13 -0.44 -15.36
C GLY A 8 -5.42 -1.79 -15.45
N SER A 9 -6.03 -2.78 -16.11
CA SER A 9 -5.43 -4.10 -16.32
C SER A 9 -4.16 -4.03 -17.18
N ALA A 10 -4.19 -3.28 -18.28
CA ALA A 10 -3.01 -3.07 -19.13
C ALA A 10 -1.86 -2.41 -18.36
N ARG A 11 -2.16 -1.39 -17.54
CA ARG A 11 -1.17 -0.71 -16.70
C ARG A 11 -0.50 -1.64 -15.69
N ILE A 12 -1.26 -2.53 -15.05
CA ILE A 12 -0.70 -3.53 -14.13
C ILE A 12 0.26 -4.47 -14.88
N ARG A 13 -0.14 -4.98 -16.04
CA ARG A 13 0.72 -5.86 -16.84
C ARG A 13 2.03 -5.17 -17.24
N ASP A 14 1.93 -3.93 -17.69
CA ASP A 14 3.10 -3.13 -18.07
C ASP A 14 4.00 -2.82 -16.87
N LEU A 15 3.43 -2.54 -15.70
CA LEU A 15 4.16 -2.32 -14.45
C LEU A 15 5.02 -3.55 -14.09
N PHE A 16 4.42 -4.73 -14.05
CA PHE A 16 5.15 -5.96 -13.73
C PHE A 16 6.15 -6.33 -14.82
N LYS A 17 5.85 -6.09 -16.11
CA LYS A 17 6.80 -6.29 -17.21
C LYS A 17 8.02 -5.38 -17.06
N ARG A 18 7.82 -4.09 -16.77
CA ARG A 18 8.92 -3.13 -16.56
C ARG A 18 9.76 -3.50 -15.35
N ALA A 19 9.15 -3.90 -14.24
CA ALA A 19 9.88 -4.33 -13.05
C ALA A 19 10.73 -5.58 -13.31
N LYS A 20 10.18 -6.56 -14.05
CA LYS A 20 10.88 -7.79 -14.45
C LYS A 20 12.07 -7.53 -15.38
N VAL A 21 12.03 -6.49 -16.21
CA VAL A 21 13.16 -6.08 -17.08
C VAL A 21 14.24 -5.33 -16.30
N ASN A 22 13.84 -4.46 -15.36
CA ASN A 22 14.75 -3.59 -14.61
C ASN A 22 15.16 -4.18 -13.25
N LYS A 23 15.56 -5.45 -13.21
CA LYS A 23 15.98 -6.08 -11.95
C LYS A 23 17.37 -5.58 -11.50
N PRO A 24 17.61 -5.37 -10.19
CA PRO A 24 16.65 -5.51 -9.09
C PRO A 24 15.66 -4.33 -9.02
N SER A 25 14.39 -4.59 -8.73
CA SER A 25 13.38 -3.52 -8.62
C SER A 25 12.37 -3.72 -7.49
N VAL A 26 11.79 -2.62 -7.03
CA VAL A 26 10.70 -2.61 -6.04
C VAL A 26 9.48 -1.94 -6.66
N ILE A 27 8.34 -2.61 -6.62
CA ILE A 27 7.03 -2.03 -6.90
C ILE A 27 6.39 -1.65 -5.56
N PHE A 28 6.03 -0.39 -5.38
CA PHE A 28 5.29 0.08 -4.21
C PHE A 28 3.94 0.67 -4.61
N THR A 29 2.86 0.20 -3.99
CA THR A 29 1.49 0.70 -4.20
C THR A 29 0.89 1.18 -2.88
N ASP A 30 0.56 2.46 -2.79
CA ASP A 30 -0.20 2.99 -1.65
C ASP A 30 -1.71 2.80 -1.85
N GLU A 31 -2.48 2.85 -0.76
CA GLU A 31 -3.94 2.74 -0.75
C GLU A 31 -4.47 1.56 -1.56
N ILE A 32 -3.91 0.37 -1.35
CA ILE A 32 -4.35 -0.83 -2.11
C ILE A 32 -5.81 -1.21 -1.83
N ASP A 33 -6.37 -0.75 -0.71
CA ASP A 33 -7.79 -0.79 -0.38
C ASP A 33 -8.66 0.03 -1.35
N ALA A 34 -8.10 1.05 -1.99
CA ALA A 34 -8.74 1.75 -3.12
C ALA A 34 -8.87 0.88 -4.36
N LEU A 35 -8.24 -0.31 -4.42
CA LEU A 35 -8.52 -1.35 -5.42
C LEU A 35 -9.27 -2.55 -4.81
N ALA A 36 -8.93 -2.93 -3.57
CA ALA A 36 -9.41 -4.16 -2.94
C ALA A 36 -10.78 -4.06 -2.23
N THR A 37 -11.25 -2.86 -1.88
CA THR A 37 -12.56 -2.68 -1.22
C THR A 37 -13.70 -3.00 -2.18
N ARG A 38 -14.39 -4.12 -1.97
CA ARG A 38 -15.71 -4.36 -2.57
C ARG A 38 -16.69 -3.41 -1.89
N ARG A 39 -17.39 -2.55 -2.65
CA ARG A 39 -18.63 -1.93 -2.17
C ARG A 39 -19.75 -2.98 -2.13
N GLN A 40 -19.60 -4.01 -1.30
CA GLN A 40 -20.69 -4.90 -1.00
C GLN A 40 -21.67 -4.16 -0.08
N GLY A 41 -22.79 -3.69 -0.65
CA GLY A 41 -24.05 -3.71 0.10
C GLY A 41 -24.79 -2.40 0.41
N ILE A 42 -24.34 -1.20 0.00
CA ILE A 42 -25.09 0.03 0.36
C ILE A 42 -25.99 0.58 -0.76
N PHE A 43 -25.76 0.22 -2.03
CA PHE A 43 -26.60 0.67 -3.16
C PHE A 43 -27.22 -0.51 -3.90
N LYS A 44 -27.98 -1.35 -3.17
CA LYS A 44 -28.79 -2.42 -3.81
C LYS A 44 -30.08 -1.88 -4.44
N GLU A 45 -30.41 -0.60 -4.28
CA GLU A 45 -31.70 -0.03 -4.71
C GLU A 45 -31.61 1.35 -5.36
N ILE A 46 -30.60 1.65 -6.21
CA ILE A 46 -30.78 2.73 -7.20
C ILE A 46 -30.23 2.27 -8.54
N THR A 47 -31.17 2.08 -9.47
CA THR A 47 -30.99 1.93 -10.91
C THR A 47 -30.00 2.95 -11.46
N ASP A 48 -28.85 2.48 -11.97
CA ASP A 48 -28.17 3.20 -13.05
C ASP A 48 -27.15 2.32 -13.77
N HIS A 49 -27.34 2.10 -15.07
CA HIS A 49 -26.46 1.32 -15.94
C HIS A 49 -25.01 1.84 -15.99
N LEU A 50 -24.77 3.06 -15.51
CA LEU A 50 -23.44 3.69 -15.36
C LEU A 50 -22.65 3.17 -14.14
N TYR A 51 -23.32 2.67 -13.09
CA TYR A 51 -22.66 2.16 -11.87
C TYR A 51 -21.91 0.84 -12.12
N ASN A 52 -22.30 0.11 -13.17
CA ASN A 52 -21.72 -1.19 -13.52
C ASN A 52 -20.34 -1.07 -14.18
N ALA A 53 -20.11 -0.06 -15.03
CA ALA A 53 -18.88 0.05 -15.81
C ALA A 53 -17.64 0.36 -14.93
N ALA A 54 -17.76 1.32 -14.01
CA ALA A 54 -16.65 1.68 -13.11
C ALA A 54 -16.32 0.56 -12.10
N THR A 55 -17.36 -0.13 -11.61
CA THR A 55 -17.19 -1.30 -10.73
C THR A 55 -16.51 -2.44 -11.49
N GLN A 56 -16.91 -2.69 -12.74
CA GLN A 56 -16.33 -3.70 -13.61
C GLN A 56 -14.86 -3.39 -13.98
N GLU A 57 -14.51 -2.13 -14.22
CA GLU A 57 -13.11 -1.73 -14.49
C GLU A 57 -12.21 -1.97 -13.26
N ARG A 58 -12.73 -1.65 -12.06
CA ARG A 58 -12.01 -1.91 -10.81
C ARG A 58 -11.81 -3.41 -10.59
N GLU A 59 -12.85 -4.21 -10.78
CA GLU A 59 -12.77 -5.68 -10.62
C GLU A 59 -11.81 -6.32 -11.63
N THR A 60 -11.84 -5.88 -12.89
CA THR A 60 -10.90 -6.37 -13.92
C THR A 60 -9.45 -5.99 -13.59
N THR A 61 -9.22 -4.77 -13.09
CA THR A 61 -7.91 -4.30 -12.60
C THR A 61 -7.43 -5.13 -11.40
N LEU A 62 -8.28 -5.36 -10.40
CA LEU A 62 -7.98 -6.17 -9.22
C LEU A 62 -7.66 -7.63 -9.59
N ASN A 63 -8.43 -8.22 -10.51
CA ASN A 63 -8.18 -9.57 -11.01
C ASN A 63 -6.84 -9.67 -11.74
N GLN A 64 -6.47 -8.66 -12.54
CA GLN A 64 -5.17 -8.65 -13.20
C GLN A 64 -4.03 -8.55 -12.18
N LEU A 65 -4.16 -7.74 -11.12
CA LEU A 65 -3.19 -7.71 -10.03
C LEU A 65 -3.02 -9.09 -9.41
N ARG A 66 -4.13 -9.79 -9.15
CA ARG A 66 -4.11 -11.14 -8.58
C ARG A 66 -3.36 -12.13 -9.48
N ILE A 67 -3.57 -12.06 -10.79
CA ILE A 67 -2.88 -12.91 -11.78
C ILE A 67 -1.37 -12.64 -11.79
N GLU A 68 -0.95 -11.37 -11.76
CA GLU A 68 0.48 -11.03 -11.70
C GLU A 68 1.13 -11.48 -10.40
N LEU A 69 0.42 -11.38 -9.27
CA LEU A 69 0.88 -11.87 -7.96
C LEU A 69 0.94 -13.40 -7.90
N ASP A 70 -0.02 -14.12 -8.52
CA ASP A 70 0.01 -15.59 -8.61
C ASP A 70 1.17 -16.11 -9.46
N GLY A 71 1.49 -15.39 -10.54
CA GLY A 71 2.65 -15.67 -11.40
C GLY A 71 3.94 -15.02 -10.91
N PHE A 72 3.96 -14.49 -9.68
CA PHE A 72 5.11 -13.78 -9.14
C PHE A 72 6.11 -14.79 -8.59
N ASP A 73 7.21 -14.93 -9.31
CA ASP A 73 8.33 -15.75 -8.90
C ASP A 73 9.28 -14.92 -8.05
N THR A 74 9.30 -15.20 -6.75
CA THR A 74 10.10 -14.53 -5.73
C THR A 74 11.61 -14.72 -5.97
N GLY A 75 12.05 -15.75 -6.69
CA GLY A 75 13.48 -15.94 -6.99
C GLY A 75 14.09 -14.92 -7.98
N LYS A 76 13.34 -13.93 -8.45
CA LYS A 76 13.70 -13.09 -9.61
C LYS A 76 14.14 -11.66 -9.28
N GLY A 77 14.33 -11.29 -8.02
CA GLY A 77 14.87 -9.97 -7.64
C GLY A 77 13.92 -8.80 -7.91
N VAL A 78 12.61 -9.05 -7.90
CA VAL A 78 11.57 -8.02 -7.92
C VAL A 78 10.80 -8.16 -6.62
N ILE A 79 10.60 -7.05 -5.90
CA ILE A 79 9.86 -7.03 -4.63
C ILE A 79 8.57 -6.25 -4.85
N PHE A 80 7.45 -6.78 -4.36
CA PHE A 80 6.17 -6.09 -4.39
C PHE A 80 5.74 -5.70 -2.98
N LEU A 81 5.53 -4.40 -2.77
CA LEU A 81 5.07 -3.80 -1.52
C LEU A 81 3.76 -3.05 -1.76
N ALA A 82 2.83 -3.14 -0.82
CA ALA A 82 1.60 -2.37 -0.82
C ALA A 82 1.29 -1.82 0.57
N ALA A 83 0.66 -0.65 0.66
CA ALA A 83 0.19 -0.07 1.92
C ALA A 83 -1.34 0.03 1.94
N THR A 84 -1.94 -0.18 3.11
CA THR A 84 -3.38 -0.02 3.36
C THR A 84 -3.65 0.59 4.72
N ASN A 85 -4.68 1.44 4.77
CA ASN A 85 -5.23 1.97 6.02
C ASN A 85 -6.34 1.08 6.59
N CYS A 86 -6.82 0.11 5.80
CA CYS A 86 -7.80 -0.86 6.23
C CYS A 86 -7.14 -1.92 7.13
N ARG A 87 -7.75 -2.16 8.30
CA ARG A 87 -7.26 -3.16 9.27
C ARG A 87 -7.21 -4.56 8.67
N ASP A 88 -8.19 -4.88 7.83
CA ASP A 88 -8.35 -6.17 7.17
C ASP A 88 -8.65 -5.92 5.69
N LEU A 89 -7.84 -6.45 4.77
CA LEU A 89 -8.21 -6.42 3.35
C LEU A 89 -9.51 -7.20 3.20
N SER A 90 -10.52 -6.56 2.60
CA SER A 90 -11.82 -7.18 2.38
C SER A 90 -11.81 -8.33 1.38
N ASP A 91 -10.72 -8.54 0.64
CA ASP A 91 -10.56 -9.66 -0.28
C ASP A 91 -9.58 -10.71 0.29
N PRO A 92 -10.09 -11.83 0.84
CA PRO A 92 -9.27 -12.90 1.38
C PRO A 92 -8.37 -13.57 0.35
N THR A 93 -8.66 -13.43 -0.95
CA THR A 93 -7.84 -14.06 -1.99
C THR A 93 -6.44 -13.45 -2.04
N LEU A 94 -6.28 -12.14 -1.79
CA LEU A 94 -4.98 -11.48 -1.79
C LEU A 94 -4.09 -11.89 -0.62
N LEU A 95 -4.67 -12.49 0.43
CA LEU A 95 -3.99 -12.89 1.66
C LEU A 95 -3.48 -14.33 1.65
N ARG A 96 -3.61 -15.04 0.54
CA ARG A 96 -3.14 -16.43 0.42
C ARG A 96 -1.61 -16.49 0.39
N PRO A 97 -1.00 -17.58 0.88
CA PRO A 97 0.45 -17.79 0.79
C PRO A 97 0.96 -17.60 -0.65
N GLY A 98 2.11 -16.94 -0.81
CA GLY A 98 2.68 -16.58 -2.11
C GLY A 98 2.16 -15.28 -2.74
N ARG A 99 1.22 -14.58 -2.07
CA ARG A 99 0.80 -13.21 -2.41
C ARG A 99 1.22 -12.27 -1.27
N PHE A 100 0.29 -11.60 -0.58
CA PHE A 100 0.60 -10.83 0.64
C PHE A 100 0.81 -11.75 1.85
N ASP A 101 1.83 -12.59 1.78
CA ASP A 101 2.25 -13.50 2.84
C ASP A 101 2.86 -12.77 4.04
N HIS A 102 3.50 -11.62 3.82
CA HIS A 102 4.02 -10.79 4.89
C HIS A 102 3.16 -9.56 5.17
N LYS A 103 2.91 -9.31 6.46
CA LYS A 103 2.15 -8.15 6.94
C LYS A 103 2.91 -7.48 8.07
N ILE A 104 3.27 -6.21 7.86
CA ILE A 104 3.90 -5.38 8.87
C ILE A 104 2.91 -4.31 9.30
N ARG A 105 2.49 -4.37 10.56
CA ARG A 105 1.59 -3.38 11.14
C ARG A 105 2.40 -2.23 11.73
N ILE A 106 2.17 -1.02 11.22
CA ILE A 106 2.78 0.21 11.70
C ILE A 106 1.78 0.92 12.60
N HIS A 107 2.12 0.98 13.89
CA HIS A 107 1.35 1.72 14.86
C HIS A 107 1.71 3.21 14.83
N PRO A 108 0.76 4.10 15.11
CA PRO A 108 1.06 5.52 15.29
C PRO A 108 2.16 5.73 16.34
N PRO A 109 3.06 6.71 16.13
CA PRO A 109 4.15 6.95 17.06
C PRO A 109 3.62 7.42 18.42
N ASN A 110 4.20 6.87 19.49
CA ASN A 110 4.01 7.36 20.85
C ASN A 110 4.70 8.72 21.05
N ALA A 111 4.55 9.35 22.23
CA ALA A 111 5.14 10.66 22.50
C ALA A 111 6.66 10.69 22.26
N LYS A 112 7.37 9.62 22.64
CA LYS A 112 8.82 9.50 22.39
C LYS A 112 9.15 9.43 20.90
N GLY A 113 8.41 8.63 20.13
CA GLY A 113 8.55 8.53 18.68
C GLY A 113 8.23 9.86 17.98
N ARG A 114 7.17 10.56 18.42
CA ARG A 114 6.83 11.90 17.92
C ARG A 114 7.96 12.90 18.20
N LEU A 115 8.56 12.88 19.39
CA LEU A 115 9.69 13.72 19.71
C LEU A 115 10.90 13.46 18.80
N GLN A 116 11.18 12.19 18.46
CA GLN A 116 12.25 11.84 17.53
C GLN A 116 11.97 12.35 16.12
N ILE A 117 10.74 12.19 15.62
CA ILE A 117 10.30 12.73 14.34
C ILE A 117 10.48 14.25 14.33
N TRP A 118 9.99 14.94 15.37
CA TRP A 118 10.15 16.39 15.52
C TRP A 118 11.60 16.82 15.49
N LYS A 119 12.52 16.12 16.19
CA LYS A 119 13.95 16.43 16.17
C LYS A 119 14.56 16.35 14.76
N ILE A 120 14.14 15.38 13.94
CA ILE A 120 14.63 15.24 12.56
C ILE A 120 14.14 16.40 11.67
N HIS A 121 12.89 16.83 11.83
CA HIS A 121 12.35 17.94 11.04
C HIS A 121 12.85 19.30 11.54
N ALA A 122 12.95 19.48 12.85
CA ALA A 122 13.42 20.71 13.49
C ALA A 122 14.91 20.97 13.24
N SER A 123 15.74 19.94 13.04
CA SER A 123 17.17 20.12 12.72
C SER A 123 17.41 20.88 11.40
N LYS A 124 16.40 20.93 10.52
CA LYS A 124 16.46 21.63 9.23
C LYS A 124 16.01 23.08 9.31
N VAL A 125 15.59 23.57 10.49
CA VAL A 125 14.96 24.88 10.67
C VAL A 125 15.66 25.63 11.80
N LYS A 126 15.92 26.93 11.64
CA LYS A 126 16.38 27.77 12.74
C LYS A 126 15.25 27.93 13.76
N MET A 127 15.42 27.35 14.93
CA MET A 127 14.47 27.48 16.04
C MET A 127 15.01 28.43 17.11
N SER A 128 14.09 29.16 17.74
CA SER A 128 14.39 29.89 18.97
C SER A 128 14.64 28.89 20.11
N GLU A 129 15.51 29.26 21.06
CA GLU A 129 15.75 28.51 22.28
C GLU A 129 14.49 28.34 23.15
N SER A 130 13.47 29.16 22.93
CA SER A 130 12.17 29.09 23.61
C SER A 130 11.28 27.92 23.17
N VAL A 131 11.63 27.21 22.09
CA VAL A 131 10.78 26.15 21.52
C VAL A 131 11.02 24.82 22.23
N ASP A 132 10.05 24.37 23.03
CA ASP A 132 10.07 23.02 23.63
C ASP A 132 9.30 22.00 22.77
N LEU A 133 10.06 21.22 21.97
CA LEU A 133 9.52 20.11 21.17
C LEU A 133 8.89 19.00 22.00
N SER A 134 9.27 18.85 23.27
CA SER A 134 8.75 17.79 24.16
C SER A 134 7.29 18.04 24.50
N SER A 135 6.95 19.30 24.83
CA SER A 135 5.56 19.73 25.02
C SER A 135 4.69 19.44 23.79
N TYR A 136 5.14 19.80 22.59
CA TYR A 136 4.40 19.50 21.36
C TYR A 136 4.22 18.00 21.13
N ALA A 137 5.27 17.21 21.33
CA ALA A 137 5.21 15.75 21.19
C ALA A 137 4.19 15.11 22.15
N ASN A 138 3.99 15.66 23.35
CA ASN A 138 3.01 15.15 24.31
C ASN A 138 1.57 15.59 23.98
N ASN A 139 1.39 16.84 23.55
CA ASN A 139 0.07 17.46 23.44
C ASN A 139 -0.61 17.28 22.07
N LEU A 140 0.12 16.87 21.03
CA LEU A 140 -0.46 16.63 19.71
C LEU A 140 -1.40 15.41 19.73
N PRO A 141 -2.69 15.56 19.37
CA PRO A 141 -3.56 14.43 19.12
C PRO A 141 -3.06 13.70 17.87
N GLY A 142 -2.40 12.57 18.05
CA GLY A 142 -1.88 11.75 16.94
C GLY A 142 -3.00 11.13 16.11
N VAL A 143 -2.71 10.82 14.85
CA VAL A 143 -3.56 9.95 14.02
C VAL A 143 -3.66 8.59 14.70
N LYS A 144 -4.87 8.10 14.93
CA LYS A 144 -5.10 6.83 15.66
C LYS A 144 -5.14 5.60 14.75
N LEU A 145 -5.14 5.79 13.45
CA LEU A 145 -5.28 4.71 12.48
C LEU A 145 -3.90 4.11 12.18
N PRO A 146 -3.71 2.80 12.43
CA PRO A 146 -2.50 2.11 12.02
C PRO A 146 -2.50 1.87 10.51
N ILE A 147 -1.31 1.94 9.91
CA ILE A 147 -1.08 1.57 8.52
C ILE A 147 -0.56 0.14 8.50
N THR A 148 -0.99 -0.66 7.54
CA THR A 148 -0.43 -2.00 7.31
C THR A 148 0.33 -2.00 5.99
N ILE A 149 1.61 -2.37 6.04
CA ILE A 149 2.40 -2.68 4.86
C ILE A 149 2.25 -4.18 4.58
N LEU A 150 1.90 -4.50 3.36
CA LEU A 150 1.81 -5.83 2.79
C LEU A 150 3.01 -6.03 1.87
N GLY A 151 3.66 -7.17 1.95
CA GLY A 151 4.76 -7.52 1.07
C GLY A 151 4.58 -8.90 0.48
N VAL A 152 5.12 -9.09 -0.71
CA VAL A 152 5.48 -10.39 -1.27
C VAL A 152 7.00 -10.45 -1.24
N GLU A 153 7.56 -11.48 -0.60
CA GLU A 153 9.01 -11.71 -0.43
C GLU A 153 9.73 -10.67 0.44
N LEU A 154 9.50 -10.70 1.75
CA LEU A 154 10.28 -9.90 2.71
C LEU A 154 11.49 -10.65 3.28
N ASP A 155 11.62 -11.95 3.01
CA ASP A 155 12.67 -12.79 3.58
C ASP A 155 14.09 -12.34 3.17
N HIS A 156 14.26 -11.82 1.96
CA HIS A 156 15.55 -11.28 1.49
C HIS A 156 15.82 -9.83 1.93
N LEU A 157 14.79 -9.04 2.23
CA LEU A 157 14.92 -7.66 2.74
C LEU A 157 15.28 -7.61 4.23
N ALA A 158 14.91 -8.64 5.00
CA ALA A 158 15.31 -8.79 6.39
C ALA A 158 16.77 -9.27 6.56
N SER A 159 17.43 -9.66 5.46
CA SER A 159 18.86 -9.97 5.46
C SER A 159 19.67 -8.67 5.64
N PRO A 160 20.62 -8.61 6.60
CA PRO A 160 21.46 -7.43 6.85
C PRO A 160 22.25 -6.91 5.64
N THR A 161 22.29 -7.67 4.56
CA THR A 161 23.04 -7.36 3.33
C THR A 161 22.37 -6.31 2.44
N VAL A 162 21.04 -6.15 2.50
CA VAL A 162 20.30 -5.23 1.61
C VAL A 162 20.17 -3.81 2.19
N LEU A 163 20.38 -3.63 3.49
CA LEU A 163 20.23 -2.35 4.20
C LEU A 163 21.55 -1.60 4.45
N LYS A 164 22.61 -1.91 3.71
CA LYS A 164 23.90 -1.19 3.76
C LYS A 164 24.13 -0.36 2.52
#